data_AF-A0A2I1FRD9-F1
#
_entry.id   AF-A0A2I1FRD9-F1
#
_cell.length_a   1.000
_cell.length_b   1.000
_cell.length_c   1.000
_cell.angle_alpha   90.00
_cell.angle_beta   90.00
_cell.angle_gamma   90.00
#
_symmetry.space_group_name_H-M   'P 1'
#
loop_
_entity.id
_entity.type
_entity.pdbx_description
1 polymer ?
#
loop_
_entity_poly.entity_id
_entity_poly.type
_entity_poly.pdbx_seq_one_letter_code
_entity_poly.pdbx_strand_id
1 'polypeptide(L)'
;MWEISSGQPPFINCEHDYNLAMNIVNGIRPKIVSGTPLEYKTLMIRCWDANPSNRPDIKTLRKRIRELNLDYQNKPNELLTQEEDNSSEISGLEKYTNSSRCSTSKVHQFENLPEPRNATEGIIEICYLIFNLYG
;
A
#
# COMPACT_ATOMS: atom_id res chain seq x y z
N MET A 1 -0.21 -4.01 6.17
CA MET A 1 1.16 -4.14 5.62
C MET A 1 1.57 -2.85 4.93
N TRP A 2 0.81 -2.37 3.94
CA TRP A 2 1.16 -1.14 3.23
C TRP A 2 1.27 0.09 4.16
N GLU A 3 0.24 0.35 4.97
CA GLU A 3 0.23 1.46 5.93
C GLU A 3 1.43 1.47 6.90
N ILE A 4 1.88 0.28 7.31
CA ILE A 4 3.07 0.13 8.16
C ILE A 4 4.34 0.51 7.38
N SER A 5 4.42 0.10 6.11
CA SER A 5 5.58 0.42 5.26
C SER A 5 5.61 1.85 4.76
N SER A 6 4.45 2.50 4.60
CA SER A 6 4.34 3.87 4.07
C SER A 6 4.21 4.92 5.17
N GLY A 7 3.81 4.53 6.38
CA GLY A 7 3.48 5.45 7.47
C GLY A 7 2.21 6.28 7.20
N GLN A 8 1.43 5.94 6.17
CA GLN A 8 0.28 6.72 5.73
C GLN A 8 -0.94 5.83 5.44
N PRO A 9 -2.18 6.34 5.64
CA PRO A 9 -3.39 5.67 5.19
C PRO A 9 -3.38 5.42 3.67
N PRO A 10 -3.81 4.22 3.20
CA PRO A 10 -3.91 3.96 1.77
C PRO A 10 -4.94 4.90 1.13
N PHE A 11 -4.64 5.37 -0.09
CA PHE A 11 -5.53 6.24 -0.86
C PHE A 11 -5.96 7.53 -0.12
N ILE A 12 -5.07 8.09 0.72
CA ILE A 12 -5.36 9.29 1.52
C ILE A 12 -5.91 10.47 0.68
N ASN A 13 -5.42 10.62 -0.55
CA ASN A 13 -5.83 11.68 -1.49
C ASN A 13 -7.04 11.31 -2.36
N CYS A 14 -7.70 10.18 -2.10
CA CYS A 14 -8.88 9.76 -2.83
C CYS A 14 -10.14 9.85 -1.96
N GLU A 15 -11.26 10.22 -2.58
CA GLU A 15 -12.56 10.02 -1.97
C GLU A 15 -12.82 8.53 -1.80
N HIS A 16 -13.32 8.13 -0.63
CA HIS A 16 -13.59 6.73 -0.32
C HIS A 16 -15.01 6.38 -0.75
N ASP A 17 -15.23 6.39 -2.06
CA ASP A 17 -16.52 6.25 -2.71
C ASP A 17 -16.60 5.00 -3.60
N TYR A 18 -17.72 4.87 -4.34
CA TYR A 18 -17.92 3.79 -5.30
C TYR A 18 -16.83 3.74 -6.38
N ASN A 19 -16.36 4.89 -6.86
CA ASN A 19 -15.36 4.96 -7.92
C ASN A 19 -14.03 4.39 -7.44
N LEU A 20 -13.61 4.71 -6.21
CA LEU A 20 -12.41 4.11 -5.62
C LEU A 20 -12.55 2.59 -5.50
N ALA A 21 -13.70 2.09 -5.05
CA ALA A 21 -13.96 0.65 -4.99
C ALA A 21 -13.83 -0.01 -6.39
N MET A 22 -14.41 0.60 -7.43
CA MET A 22 -14.30 0.12 -8.80
C MET A 22 -12.87 0.14 -9.34
N ASN A 23 -12.12 1.21 -9.04
CA ASN A 23 -10.71 1.30 -9.39
C ASN A 23 -9.89 0.16 -8.76
N ILE A 24 -10.16 -0.17 -7.50
CA ILE A 24 -9.50 -1.30 -6.82
C ILE A 24 -9.87 -2.64 -7.49
N VAL A 25 -11.14 -2.87 -7.82
CA VAL A 25 -11.56 -4.08 -8.58
C VAL A 25 -10.81 -4.15 -9.92
N ASN A 26 -10.67 -3.03 -10.61
CA ASN A 26 -9.95 -2.93 -11.89
C ASN A 26 -8.42 -3.01 -11.77
N GLY A 27 -7.89 -3.22 -10.57
CA GLY A 27 -6.47 -3.50 -10.36
C GLY A 27 -5.63 -2.35 -9.84
N ILE A 28 -6.24 -1.20 -9.48
CA ILE A 28 -5.52 -0.16 -8.75
C ILE A 28 -5.08 -0.67 -7.38
N ARG A 29 -3.80 -0.43 -7.04
CA ARG A 29 -3.20 -0.76 -5.74
C ARG A 29 -2.36 0.43 -5.25
N PRO A 30 -2.16 0.58 -3.94
CA PRO A 30 -1.27 1.61 -3.42
C PRO A 30 0.16 1.42 -3.96
N LYS A 31 0.84 2.52 -4.31
CA LYS A 31 2.24 2.47 -4.77
C LYS A 31 3.14 1.95 -3.65
N ILE A 32 4.00 1.01 -3.96
CA ILE A 32 5.04 0.55 -3.04
C ILE A 32 6.06 1.67 -2.84
N VAL A 33 6.31 2.03 -1.57
CA VAL A 33 7.26 3.09 -1.22
C VAL A 33 8.70 2.62 -1.48
N SER A 34 9.56 3.54 -1.91
CA SER A 34 10.99 3.27 -2.05
C SER A 34 11.59 2.87 -0.70
N GLY A 35 12.54 1.95 -0.71
CA GLY A 35 13.13 1.41 0.52
C GLY A 35 12.32 0.29 1.18
N THR A 36 11.10 -0.02 0.71
CA THR A 36 10.41 -1.25 1.16
C THR A 36 11.24 -2.48 0.78
N PRO A 37 11.59 -3.35 1.74
CA PRO A 37 12.30 -4.61 1.48
C PRO A 37 11.67 -5.44 0.37
N LEU A 38 12.49 -6.06 -0.49
CA LEU A 38 12.00 -6.80 -1.64
C LEU A 38 11.07 -7.96 -1.23
N GLU A 39 11.43 -8.70 -0.20
CA GLU A 39 10.67 -9.83 0.30
C GLU A 39 9.37 -9.38 0.97
N TYR A 40 9.39 -8.24 1.68
CA TYR A 40 8.18 -7.64 2.26
C TYR A 40 7.24 -7.12 1.16
N LYS A 41 7.78 -6.45 0.13
CA LYS A 41 7.05 -6.02 -1.06
C LYS A 41 6.38 -7.21 -1.74
N THR A 42 7.12 -8.29 -1.95
CA THR A 42 6.61 -9.51 -2.60
C THR A 42 5.48 -10.13 -1.77
N LEU A 43 5.65 -10.24 -0.46
CA LEU A 43 4.62 -10.76 0.44
C LEU A 43 3.36 -9.89 0.45
N MET A 44 3.53 -8.58 0.49
CA MET A 44 2.43 -7.61 0.42
C MET A 44 1.68 -7.73 -0.91
N ILE A 45 2.40 -7.90 -2.02
CA ILE A 45 1.76 -8.07 -3.35
C ILE A 45 0.91 -9.34 -3.42
N ARG A 46 1.39 -10.44 -2.83
CA ARG A 46 0.61 -11.68 -2.79
C ARG A 46 -0.65 -11.57 -1.93
N CYS A 47 -0.66 -10.70 -0.91
CA CYS A 47 -1.83 -10.53 -0.03
C CYS A 47 -3.03 -9.90 -0.75
N TRP A 48 -2.81 -9.11 -1.81
CA TRP A 48 -3.86 -8.42 -2.55
C TRP A 48 -4.02 -8.93 -3.99
N ASP A 49 -3.61 -10.18 -4.23
CA ASP A 49 -3.79 -10.86 -5.52
C ASP A 49 -5.30 -10.94 -5.84
N ALA A 50 -5.64 -10.67 -7.09
CA ALA A 50 -6.99 -10.77 -7.62
C ALA A 50 -7.55 -12.19 -7.46
N ASN A 51 -6.72 -13.21 -7.64
CA ASN A 51 -7.09 -14.60 -7.39
C ASN A 51 -6.97 -14.90 -5.88
N PRO A 52 -8.09 -15.19 -5.17
CA PRO A 52 -8.05 -15.49 -3.75
C PRO A 52 -7.15 -16.70 -3.39
N SER A 53 -7.03 -17.68 -4.29
CA SER A 53 -6.20 -18.88 -4.08
C SER A 53 -4.70 -18.58 -4.06
N ASN A 54 -4.26 -17.46 -4.62
CA ASN A 54 -2.86 -17.02 -4.58
C ASN A 54 -2.51 -16.30 -3.26
N ARG A 55 -3.52 -15.87 -2.50
CA ARG A 55 -3.32 -15.14 -1.25
C ARG A 55 -2.80 -16.10 -0.18
N PRO A 56 -1.78 -15.70 0.60
CA PRO A 56 -1.32 -16.52 1.70
C PRO A 56 -2.41 -16.63 2.77
N ASP A 57 -2.60 -17.83 3.31
CA ASP A 57 -3.40 -17.99 4.51
C ASP A 57 -2.72 -17.30 5.71
N ILE A 58 -3.48 -17.08 6.79
CA ILE A 58 -2.99 -16.35 7.96
C ILE A 58 -1.79 -17.02 8.65
N LYS A 59 -1.70 -18.37 8.64
CA LYS A 59 -0.58 -19.10 9.25
C LYS A 59 0.68 -18.89 8.42
N THR A 60 0.56 -19.01 7.09
CA THR A 60 1.64 -18.77 6.13
C THR A 60 2.12 -17.32 6.20
N LEU A 61 1.21 -16.35 6.19
CA LEU A 61 1.54 -14.92 6.31
C LEU A 61 2.29 -14.61 7.61
N ARG A 62 1.79 -15.09 8.75
CA ARG A 62 2.42 -14.90 10.07
C ARG A 62 3.81 -15.52 10.13
N LYS A 63 4.00 -16.71 9.53
CA LYS A 63 5.30 -17.37 9.47
C LYS A 63 6.29 -16.52 8.66
N ARG A 64 5.91 -16.07 7.47
CA ARG A 64 6.74 -15.23 6.60
C ARG A 64 7.13 -13.91 7.25
N ILE A 65 6.19 -13.21 7.89
CA ILE A 65 6.48 -11.96 8.61
C ILE A 65 7.50 -12.19 9.73
N ARG A 66 7.40 -13.31 10.47
CA ARG A 66 8.36 -13.64 11.52
C ARG A 66 9.75 -13.91 10.97
N GLU A 67 9.86 -14.68 9.89
CA GLU A 67 11.12 -14.97 9.21
C GLU A 67 11.79 -13.67 8.77
N LEU A 68 11.04 -12.79 8.08
CA LEU A 68 11.57 -11.48 7.67
C LEU A 68 12.07 -10.67 8.86
N ASN A 69 11.30 -10.59 9.94
CA ASN A 69 11.73 -9.84 11.12
C ASN A 69 13.04 -10.41 11.70
N LEU A 70 13.16 -11.75 11.81
CA LEU A 70 14.40 -12.38 12.26
C LEU A 70 15.58 -12.06 11.34
N ASP A 71 15.39 -12.14 10.02
CA ASP A 71 16.44 -11.83 9.04
C ASP A 71 16.91 -10.38 9.17
N TYR A 72 15.98 -9.46 9.44
CA TYR A 72 16.28 -8.05 9.70
C TYR A 72 17.08 -7.84 10.99
N GLN A 73 16.71 -8.52 12.10
CA GLN A 73 17.42 -8.40 13.38
C GLN A 73 18.82 -9.02 13.34
N ASN A 74 19.00 -10.07 12.54
CA ASN A 74 20.26 -10.80 12.44
C ASN A 74 21.23 -10.21 11.40
N LYS A 75 20.83 -9.16 10.67
CA LYS A 75 21.67 -8.56 9.64
C LYS A 75 22.80 -7.75 10.31
N PRO A 76 24.08 -8.02 10.00
CA PRO A 76 25.18 -7.22 10.54
C PRO A 76 25.05 -5.76 10.06
N ASN A 77 25.44 -4.81 10.90
CA ASN A 77 25.30 -3.35 10.74
C ASN A 77 25.95 -2.72 9.49
N GLU A 78 26.52 -3.50 8.57
CA GLU A 78 27.24 -3.02 7.38
C GLU A 78 26.35 -2.37 6.30
N LEU A 79 25.02 -2.30 6.48
CA LEU A 79 24.09 -1.72 5.49
C LEU A 79 23.54 -0.33 5.85
N LEU A 80 24.04 0.31 6.92
CA LEU A 80 23.65 1.68 7.30
C LEU A 80 24.43 2.78 6.56
N THR A 81 25.27 2.44 5.58
CA THR A 81 26.11 3.38 4.81
C THR A 81 25.70 3.53 3.34
N GLN A 82 24.41 3.45 3.02
CA GLN A 82 23.92 3.97 1.73
C GLN A 82 23.10 5.23 1.97
N GLU A 83 23.85 6.34 1.94
CA GLU A 83 23.48 7.71 1.59
C GLU A 83 22.08 8.18 2.03
N GLU A 84 22.05 8.78 3.22
CA GLU A 84 21.14 9.86 3.53
C GLU A 84 21.34 11.00 2.51
N ASP A 85 20.53 11.03 1.45
CA ASP A 85 20.21 12.29 0.80
C ASP A 85 19.30 13.09 1.75
N ASN A 86 19.95 13.81 2.67
CA ASN A 86 19.33 14.84 3.49
C ASN A 86 18.94 16.03 2.60
N SER A 87 17.66 16.14 2.27
CA SER A 87 16.90 17.39 2.27
C SER A 87 15.40 17.04 2.19
N SER A 88 14.51 17.47 3.07
CA SER A 88 14.49 18.67 3.89
C SER A 88 13.50 18.49 5.06
N GLU A 89 13.92 19.00 6.21
CA GLU A 89 13.11 19.49 7.33
C GLU A 89 12.16 18.54 8.07
N ILE A 90 12.70 18.05 9.19
CA ILE A 90 11.96 17.88 10.45
C ILE A 90 11.49 19.28 10.92
N SER A 91 10.39 19.76 10.35
CA SER A 91 9.68 20.97 10.82
C SER A 91 8.16 20.80 10.61
N GLY A 92 7.58 19.76 11.24
CA GLY A 92 6.14 19.54 11.12
C GLY A 92 5.59 18.32 11.86
N LEU A 93 6.24 17.88 12.93
CA LEU A 93 5.63 16.92 13.85
C LEU A 93 4.58 17.66 14.69
N GLU A 94 3.41 17.93 14.10
CA GLU A 94 2.17 18.24 14.82
C GLU A 94 0.97 18.36 13.88
N LYS A 95 0.75 17.34 13.04
CA LYS A 95 -0.59 17.06 12.51
C LYS A 95 -0.81 15.56 12.53
N TYR A 96 -0.89 14.98 13.73
CA TYR A 96 -1.89 13.94 13.94
C TYR A 96 -3.21 14.62 13.60
N THR A 97 -3.60 14.55 12.33
CA THR A 97 -4.96 14.88 11.97
C THR A 97 -5.79 13.83 12.69
N ASN A 98 -6.23 14.17 13.90
CA ASN A 98 -7.56 13.92 14.38
C ASN A 98 -8.57 14.56 13.40
N SER A 99 -8.39 14.33 12.09
CA SER A 99 -9.47 14.39 11.16
C SER A 99 -10.34 13.25 11.64
N SER A 100 -11.32 13.60 12.46
CA SER A 100 -12.58 12.91 12.51
C SER A 100 -13.11 12.88 11.09
N ARG A 101 -12.54 12.03 10.21
CA ARG A 101 -13.24 11.54 9.05
C ARG A 101 -14.38 10.79 9.69
N CYS A 102 -15.50 11.48 9.84
CA CYS A 102 -16.74 10.90 10.27
C CYS A 102 -17.03 9.84 9.20
N SER A 103 -16.68 8.59 9.51
CA SER A 103 -16.91 7.45 8.65
C SER A 103 -18.41 7.23 8.61
N THR A 104 -19.11 8.01 7.78
CA THR A 104 -20.49 7.74 7.46
C THR A 104 -20.47 6.46 6.65
N SER A 105 -20.96 5.36 7.23
CA SER A 105 -21.16 4.12 6.49
C SER A 105 -22.16 4.39 5.37
N LYS A 106 -21.67 4.39 4.12
CA LYS A 106 -22.50 4.44 2.92
C LYS A 106 -22.57 3.04 2.35
N VAL A 107 -23.78 2.53 2.16
CA VAL A 107 -23.99 1.26 1.48
C VAL A 107 -24.00 1.53 -0.01
N HIS A 108 -23.08 0.91 -0.74
CA HIS A 108 -23.05 0.93 -2.20
C HIS A 108 -23.60 -0.39 -2.75
N GLN A 109 -24.46 -0.32 -3.74
CA GLN A 109 -24.93 -1.49 -4.48
C GLN A 109 -23.95 -1.77 -5.62
N PHE A 110 -23.27 -2.91 -5.54
CA PHE A 110 -22.33 -3.37 -6.56
C PHE A 110 -23.01 -4.41 -7.44
N GLU A 111 -23.81 -3.96 -8.39
CA GLU A 111 -24.41 -4.85 -9.39
C GLU A 111 -23.42 -5.09 -10.53
N ASN A 112 -23.30 -6.35 -10.97
CA ASN A 112 -22.51 -6.76 -12.14
C ASN A 112 -21.03 -6.31 -12.10
N LEU A 113 -20.33 -6.60 -11.00
CA LEU A 113 -18.90 -6.29 -10.89
C LEU A 113 -18.07 -7.00 -11.98
N PRO A 114 -17.10 -6.31 -12.60
CA PRO A 114 -16.12 -6.96 -13.44
C PRO A 114 -15.25 -7.91 -12.62
N GLU A 115 -14.65 -8.90 -13.29
CA GLU A 115 -13.68 -9.78 -12.64
C GLU A 115 -12.50 -8.97 -12.09
N PRO A 116 -12.11 -9.16 -10.80
CA PRO A 116 -10.97 -8.49 -10.22
C PRO A 116 -9.69 -8.74 -11.02
N ARG A 117 -8.86 -7.70 -11.17
CA ARG A 117 -7.58 -7.80 -11.89
C ARG A 117 -6.41 -7.44 -11.01
N ASN A 118 -5.26 -8.02 -11.31
CA ASN A 118 -3.99 -7.62 -10.70
C ASN A 118 -3.49 -6.33 -11.33
N ALA A 119 -2.76 -5.52 -10.56
CA ALA A 119 -2.09 -4.34 -11.10
C ALA A 119 -1.09 -4.77 -12.17
N THR A 120 -1.24 -4.27 -13.39
CA THR A 120 -0.17 -4.36 -14.40
C THR A 120 0.76 -3.16 -14.23
N GLU A 121 2.02 -3.28 -14.65
CA GLU A 121 3.03 -2.22 -14.48
C GLU A 121 2.54 -0.86 -15.04
N GLY A 122 1.82 -0.88 -16.17
CA GLY A 122 1.24 0.34 -16.77
C GLY A 122 0.01 0.92 -16.04
N ILE A 123 -0.67 0.15 -15.18
CA ILE A 123 -1.83 0.63 -14.39
C ILE A 123 -1.39 1.32 -13.09
N ILE A 124 -0.21 0.95 -12.56
CA ILE A 124 0.39 1.58 -11.36
C ILE A 124 0.71 3.07 -11.64
N GLU A 125 0.98 3.43 -12.89
CA GLU A 125 1.23 4.81 -13.35
C GLU A 125 -0.03 5.65 -13.58
N ILE A 126 -1.19 5.05 -13.81
CA ILE A 126 -2.41 5.82 -14.15
C ILE A 126 -2.89 6.65 -12.95
N CYS A 127 -2.69 6.18 -11.71
CA CYS A 127 -2.91 7.01 -10.52
C CYS A 127 -1.99 8.25 -10.47
N TYR A 128 -0.78 8.19 -11.04
CA TYR A 128 0.12 9.33 -11.14
C TYR A 128 -0.33 10.32 -12.21
N LEU A 129 -0.79 9.83 -13.36
CA LEU A 129 -1.19 10.69 -14.48
C LEU A 129 -2.53 11.39 -14.21
N ILE A 130 -3.52 10.71 -13.62
CA ILE A 130 -4.79 11.35 -13.26
C ILE A 130 -4.59 12.42 -12.19
N PHE A 131 -3.66 12.21 -11.24
CA PHE A 131 -3.37 13.19 -10.20
C PHE A 131 -2.60 14.42 -10.71
N ASN A 132 -1.69 14.26 -11.68
CA ASN A 132 -0.86 15.36 -12.21
C ASN A 132 -1.46 16.09 -13.43
N LEU A 133 -2.48 15.53 -14.09
CA LEU A 133 -3.14 16.19 -15.24
C LEU A 133 -4.35 17.04 -14.86
N TYR A 134 -4.88 16.88 -13.65
CA TYR A 134 -6.09 17.59 -13.18
C TYR A 134 -5.91 18.28 -11.81
N GLY A 135 -4.67 18.39 -11.32
CA GLY A 135 -4.30 19.07 -10.08
C GLY A 135 -3.52 20.35 -10.33
#